data_AF-A0A1Y1KMJ4-F1
#
_entry.id   AF-A0A1Y1KMJ4-F1
#
_cell.length_a   1.000
_cell.length_b   1.000
_cell.length_c   1.000
_cell.angle_alpha   90.00
_cell.angle_beta   90.00
_cell.angle_gamma   90.00
#
_symmetry.space_group_name_H-M   'P 1'
#
loop_
_entity.id
_entity.type
_entity.pdbx_description
1 polymer ?
#
loop_
_entity_poly.entity_id
_entity_poly.type
_entity_poly.pdbx_seq_one_letter_code
_entity_poly.pdbx_strand_id
1 'polypeptide(L)'
;KGMLHSLPFLAFVAIVASRDPPQSLTRCYIDDPNLSECIKNAALEAQPLLRKGIEEYGIPSFFPLILKNFQVNHQSHDANFTVRATDLKIYGMDLYSLSDVR
;
A
#
# COMPACT_ATOMS: atom_id res chain seq x y z
N LYS A 1 31.27 -42.50 21.39
CA LYS A 1 30.11 -42.15 20.52
C LYS A 1 29.68 -40.75 20.90
N GLY A 2 30.43 -39.75 20.43
CA GLY A 2 30.21 -38.34 20.70
C GLY A 2 29.49 -37.73 19.51
N MET A 3 28.38 -37.06 19.79
CA MET A 3 27.53 -36.40 18.82
C MET A 3 28.18 -35.04 18.51
N LEU A 4 28.78 -34.90 17.32
CA LEU A 4 29.37 -33.64 16.84
C LEU A 4 29.11 -33.50 15.34
N HIS A 5 28.59 -32.32 14.97
CA HIS A 5 28.30 -31.80 13.63
C HIS A 5 26.96 -32.13 12.96
N SER A 6 25.97 -31.25 13.17
CA SER A 6 25.11 -30.75 12.09
C SER A 6 24.86 -29.24 12.28
N LEU A 7 25.91 -28.46 12.03
CA LEU A 7 25.97 -27.01 12.28
C LEU A 7 25.70 -26.14 11.01
N PRO A 8 24.65 -26.41 10.20
CA PRO A 8 24.12 -25.34 9.35
C PRO A 8 22.58 -25.24 9.33
N PHE A 9 21.85 -25.81 10.29
CA PHE A 9 20.37 -25.75 10.28
C PHE A 9 19.76 -24.62 11.13
N LEU A 10 20.56 -23.89 11.91
CA LEU A 10 20.07 -22.87 12.86
C LEU A 10 20.39 -21.41 12.46
N ALA A 11 20.98 -21.17 11.29
CA ALA A 11 21.43 -19.83 10.88
C ALA A 11 20.57 -19.16 9.79
N PHE A 12 19.32 -19.59 9.60
CA PHE A 12 18.33 -18.88 8.77
C PHE A 12 17.27 -18.23 9.68
N VAL A 13 17.73 -17.49 10.70
CA VAL A 13 16.85 -16.53 11.39
C VAL A 13 16.61 -15.40 10.40
N ALA A 14 15.45 -15.44 9.74
CA ALA A 14 15.01 -14.40 8.83
C ALA A 14 14.91 -13.08 9.62
N ILE A 15 15.81 -12.15 9.34
CA ILE A 15 15.64 -10.74 9.71
C ILE A 15 14.50 -10.22 8.83
N VAL A 16 13.27 -10.29 9.33
CA VAL A 16 12.14 -9.58 8.71
C VAL A 16 12.32 -8.11 9.07
N ALA A 17 12.92 -7.34 8.16
CA ALA A 17 12.97 -5.89 8.30
C ALA A 17 11.56 -5.33 8.06
N SER A 18 10.75 -5.22 9.11
CA SER A 18 9.52 -4.44 9.10
C SER A 18 9.89 -2.95 9.09
N ARG A 19 9.66 -2.25 7.97
CA ARG A 19 9.73 -0.78 7.98
C ARG A 19 8.56 -0.26 8.80
N ASP A 20 8.85 0.51 9.85
CA ASP A 20 7.82 1.22 10.58
C ASP A 20 7.02 2.12 9.61
N PRO A 21 5.70 2.25 9.80
CA PRO A 21 4.94 3.24 9.06
C PRO A 21 5.51 4.63 9.34
N PRO A 22 5.37 5.58 8.39
CA PRO A 22 5.84 6.94 8.60
C PRO A 22 5.23 7.50 9.89
N GLN A 23 6.05 8.23 10.67
CA GLN A 23 5.68 8.70 12.02
C GLN A 23 4.41 9.58 12.04
N SER A 24 4.03 10.14 10.89
CA SER A 24 2.83 10.94 10.71
C SER A 24 1.54 10.14 10.52
N LEU A 25 1.60 8.80 10.45
CA LEU A 25 0.41 7.95 10.39
C LEU A 25 0.05 7.42 11.77
N THR A 26 -1.23 7.52 12.11
CA THR A 26 -1.80 6.96 13.33
C THR A 26 -1.74 5.44 13.32
N ARG A 27 -1.21 4.86 14.41
CA ARG A 27 -1.15 3.40 14.60
C ARG A 27 -2.44 2.91 15.24
N CYS A 28 -2.96 1.79 14.75
CA CYS A 28 -4.10 1.08 15.31
C CYS A 28 -3.68 -0.31 15.79
N TYR A 29 -4.21 -0.74 16.93
CA TYR A 29 -3.90 -2.03 17.54
C TYR A 29 -5.06 -3.00 17.30
N ILE A 30 -4.74 -4.24 16.88
CA ILE A 30 -5.74 -5.23 16.45
C ILE A 30 -6.70 -5.62 17.59
N ASP A 31 -6.22 -5.57 18.83
CA ASP A 31 -6.96 -5.85 20.05
C ASP A 31 -7.76 -4.65 20.58
N ASP A 32 -7.72 -3.50 19.92
CA ASP A 32 -8.54 -2.34 20.27
C ASP A 32 -10.03 -2.63 19.98
N PRO A 33 -10.94 -2.50 20.98
CA PRO A 33 -12.38 -2.69 20.76
C PRO A 33 -12.98 -1.73 19.73
N ASN A 34 -12.31 -0.61 19.42
CA ASN A 34 -12.70 0.39 18.43
C ASN A 34 -11.78 0.39 17.19
N LEU A 35 -11.13 -0.74 16.88
CA LEU A 35 -10.21 -0.89 15.75
C LEU A 35 -10.74 -0.30 14.44
N SER A 36 -12.00 -0.58 14.09
CA SER A 36 -12.60 -0.07 12.85
C SER A 36 -12.65 1.45 12.79
N GLU A 37 -12.96 2.12 13.90
CA GLU A 37 -12.96 3.58 13.99
C GLU A 37 -11.54 4.14 13.91
N CYS A 38 -10.59 3.50 14.61
CA CYS A 38 -9.18 3.87 14.52
C CYS A 38 -8.67 3.82 13.07
N ILE A 39 -8.91 2.72 12.36
CA ILE A 39 -8.47 2.55 10.96
C ILE A 39 -9.12 3.62 10.07
N LYS A 40 -10.43 3.89 10.28
CA LYS A 40 -11.14 4.91 9.51
C LYS A 40 -10.51 6.29 9.71
N ASN A 41 -10.22 6.67 10.95
CA ASN A 41 -9.61 7.96 11.27
C ASN A 41 -8.17 8.05 10.74
N ALA A 42 -7.37 7.01 10.96
CA ALA A 42 -6.00 6.93 10.45
C ALA A 42 -5.96 7.03 8.91
N ALA A 43 -6.93 6.41 8.22
CA ALA A 43 -7.06 6.54 6.78
C ALA A 43 -7.41 7.99 6.39
N LEU A 44 -8.35 8.67 7.06
CA LEU A 44 -8.65 10.07 6.72
C LEU A 44 -7.47 11.02 7.01
N GLU A 45 -6.75 10.79 8.10
CA GLU A 45 -5.54 11.55 8.45
C GLU A 45 -4.38 11.33 7.46
N ALA A 46 -4.39 10.22 6.72
CA ALA A 46 -3.39 9.93 5.69
C ALA A 46 -3.56 10.79 4.41
N GLN A 47 -4.73 11.41 4.18
CA GLN A 47 -5.00 12.22 2.99
C GLN A 47 -3.93 13.28 2.68
N PRO A 48 -3.51 14.16 3.62
CA PRO A 48 -2.44 15.14 3.35
C PRO A 48 -1.12 14.50 2.94
N LEU A 49 -0.79 13.32 3.51
CA LEU A 49 0.43 12.58 3.15
C LEU A 49 0.32 12.01 1.75
N LEU A 50 -0.81 11.39 1.40
CA LEU A 50 -1.06 10.84 0.07
C LEU A 50 -1.13 11.94 -1.00
N ARG A 51 -1.69 13.11 -0.67
CA ARG A 51 -1.69 14.28 -1.56
C ARG A 51 -0.27 14.66 -1.97
N LYS A 52 0.68 14.67 -1.02
CA LYS A 52 2.08 14.98 -1.28
C LYS A 52 2.86 13.80 -1.90
N GLY A 53 2.49 12.58 -1.53
CA GLY A 53 3.30 11.38 -1.75
C GLY A 53 4.30 11.16 -0.62
N ILE A 54 4.85 9.95 -0.56
CA ILE A 54 5.82 9.53 0.45
C ILE A 54 6.99 8.85 -0.25
N GLU A 55 8.00 9.66 -0.59
CA GLU A 55 9.16 9.26 -1.42
C GLU A 55 9.95 8.09 -0.84
N GLU A 56 10.16 8.07 0.49
CA GLU A 56 10.88 6.99 1.20
C GLU A 56 10.27 5.60 0.95
N TYR A 57 8.95 5.54 0.73
CA TYR A 57 8.22 4.30 0.49
C TYR A 57 7.87 4.12 -1.00
N GLY A 58 8.32 5.01 -1.88
CA GLY A 58 7.99 5.01 -3.30
C GLY A 58 6.52 5.30 -3.59
N ILE A 59 5.80 5.92 -2.64
CA ILE A 59 4.40 6.29 -2.81
C ILE A 59 4.36 7.63 -3.57
N PRO A 60 3.77 7.68 -4.78
CA PRO A 60 3.69 8.93 -5.54
C PRO A 60 2.66 9.88 -4.93
N SER A 61 2.65 11.13 -5.40
CA SER A 61 1.55 12.06 -5.12
C SER A 61 0.24 11.53 -5.71
N PHE A 62 -0.85 11.64 -4.96
CA PHE A 62 -2.21 11.31 -5.41
C PHE A 62 -2.95 12.55 -5.97
N PHE A 63 -2.28 13.71 -6.03
CA PHE A 63 -2.85 14.94 -6.57
C PHE A 63 -1.78 15.87 -7.21
N PRO A 64 -1.55 15.79 -8.54
CA PRO A 64 -2.08 14.76 -9.44
C PRO A 64 -1.33 13.44 -9.32
N LEU A 65 -2.04 12.32 -9.41
CA LEU A 65 -1.41 11.04 -9.71
C LEU A 65 -1.02 11.02 -11.19
N ILE A 66 0.27 10.83 -11.46
CA ILE A 66 0.82 10.82 -12.82
C ILE A 66 1.12 9.38 -13.22
N LEU A 67 0.38 8.85 -14.20
CA LEU A 67 0.65 7.55 -14.80
C LEU A 67 1.25 7.76 -16.19
N LYS A 68 2.54 7.44 -16.33
CA LYS A 68 3.26 7.60 -17.62
C LYS A 68 2.69 6.69 -18.71
N ASN A 69 2.33 5.47 -18.34
CA ASN A 69 1.76 4.47 -19.23
C ASN A 69 0.62 3.76 -18.52
N PHE A 70 -0.55 3.75 -19.13
CA PHE A 70 -1.73 3.03 -18.67
C PHE A 70 -2.29 2.20 -19.82
N GLN A 71 -2.57 0.93 -19.54
CA GLN A 71 -3.15 0.03 -20.53
C GLN A 71 -4.28 -0.77 -19.89
N VAL A 72 -5.43 -0.79 -20.55
CA VAL A 72 -6.54 -1.68 -20.22
C VAL A 72 -6.78 -2.57 -21.42
N ASN A 73 -6.79 -3.88 -21.18
CA ASN A 73 -7.17 -4.87 -22.18
C ASN A 73 -8.51 -5.45 -21.75
N HIS A 74 -9.51 -5.33 -22.60
CA HIS A 74 -10.79 -5.99 -22.44
C HIS A 74 -10.91 -7.09 -23.48
N GLN A 75 -11.22 -8.29 -23.00
CA GLN A 75 -11.48 -9.45 -23.84
C GLN A 75 -12.82 -10.05 -23.43
N SER A 76 -13.70 -10.24 -24.41
CA SER A 76 -15.00 -10.86 -24.24
C SER A 76 -15.37 -11.65 -25.49
N HIS A 77 -16.50 -12.36 -25.45
CA HIS A 77 -17.01 -13.08 -26.61
C HIS A 77 -17.41 -12.14 -27.76
N ASP A 78 -17.99 -10.98 -27.41
CA ASP A 78 -18.64 -10.09 -28.38
C ASP A 78 -17.72 -8.95 -28.85
N ALA A 79 -16.73 -8.56 -28.05
CA ALA A 79 -15.75 -7.55 -28.42
C ALA A 79 -14.43 -7.65 -27.65
N ASN A 80 -13.34 -7.40 -28.38
CA ASN A 80 -11.99 -7.25 -27.84
C ASN A 80 -11.48 -5.85 -28.11
N PHE A 81 -10.99 -5.16 -27.08
CA PHE A 81 -10.38 -3.84 -27.26
C PHE A 81 -9.22 -3.61 -26.28
N THR A 82 -8.28 -2.79 -26.72
CA THR A 82 -7.15 -2.32 -25.91
C THR A 82 -7.17 -0.81 -25.86
N VAL A 83 -7.22 -0.25 -24.66
CA VAL A 83 -7.04 1.18 -24.40
C VAL A 83 -5.60 1.40 -23.93
N ARG A 84 -4.86 2.26 -24.61
CA ARG A 84 -3.54 2.74 -24.18
C ARG A 84 -3.62 4.24 -23.97
N ALA A 85 -3.16 4.70 -22.82
CA ALA A 85 -3.05 6.11 -22.50
C ALA A 85 -1.64 6.39 -21.94
N THR A 86 -1.09 7.54 -22.31
CA THR A 86 0.19 8.03 -21.81
C THR A 86 -0.02 9.35 -21.11
N ASP A 87 0.83 9.64 -20.12
CA ASP A 87 0.84 10.90 -19.38
C ASP A 87 -0.52 11.27 -18.75
N LEU A 88 -1.23 10.26 -18.22
CA LEU A 88 -2.47 10.48 -17.50
C LEU A 88 -2.19 11.26 -16.21
N LYS A 89 -2.97 12.31 -16.00
CA LYS A 89 -3.03 13.07 -14.75
C LYS A 89 -4.38 12.86 -14.11
N ILE A 90 -4.39 12.20 -12.96
CA ILE A 90 -5.61 11.92 -12.21
C ILE A 90 -5.65 12.88 -11.02
N TYR A 91 -6.79 13.55 -10.86
CA TYR A 91 -7.04 14.52 -9.80
C TYR A 91 -8.14 14.00 -8.88
N GLY A 92 -8.12 14.43 -7.61
CA GLY A 92 -9.12 14.08 -6.60
C GLY A 92 -8.92 12.73 -5.90
N MET A 93 -7.88 11.96 -6.23
CA MET A 93 -7.61 10.68 -5.56
C MET A 93 -7.18 10.83 -4.10
N ASP A 94 -6.71 12.02 -3.72
CA ASP A 94 -6.38 12.38 -2.34
C ASP A 94 -7.61 12.67 -1.47
N LEU A 95 -8.77 12.94 -2.07
CA LEU A 95 -10.01 13.34 -1.38
C LEU A 95 -11.05 12.21 -1.34
N TYR A 96 -10.68 11.08 -0.73
CA TYR A 96 -11.59 9.94 -0.57
C TYR A 96 -12.46 10.04 0.70
N SER A 97 -13.55 9.28 0.74
CA SER A 97 -14.32 9.01 1.94
C SER A 97 -14.38 7.50 2.19
N LEU A 98 -14.12 7.05 3.42
CA LEU A 98 -14.33 5.65 3.78
C LEU A 98 -15.78 5.40 4.20
N SER A 99 -16.44 4.50 3.49
CA SER A 99 -17.80 4.03 3.80
C SER A 99 -17.82 2.87 4.80
N ASP A 100 -16.86 1.94 4.69
CA ASP A 100 -16.84 0.69 5.46
C ASP A 100 -15.39 0.29 5.80
N VAL A 101 -15.20 -0.33 6.96
CA VAL A 101 -13.93 -0.91 7.42
C VAL A 101 -14.27 -2.29 7.98
N ARG A 102 -13.76 -3.34 7.33
CA ARG A 102 -14.03 -4.74 7.67
C ARG A 102 -12.90 -5.39 8.43
#